data_AF-A0A0N1NNH9-F1
#
_entry.id   AF-A0A0N1NNH9-F1
#
_cell.length_a   1.000
_cell.length_b   1.000
_cell.length_c   1.000
_cell.angle_alpha   90.00
_cell.angle_beta   90.00
_cell.angle_gamma   90.00
#
_symmetry.space_group_name_H-M   'P 1'
#
loop_
_entity.id
_entity.type
_entity.pdbx_description
1 polymer ?
#
loop_
_entity_poly.entity_id
_entity_poly.type
_entity_poly.pdbx_seq_one_letter_code
_entity_poly.pdbx_strand_id
1 'polypeptide(L)'
;MFEGTNLSEGRGTTQPFEIVGAPYIDARFAPSLAELALPGVHFRDLRYVPTFHKHAGRPLRGVQLHITDREVFAPVRTAVAMLATLRRLYPGDFDWRTSDGGVEGTGHRHFIDLLWGSDRLRRAVDAGEDPLPLCDPPAPPGRWAEDAVLLYS
;
A
#
# COMPACT_ATOMS: atom_id res chain seq x y z
N MET A 1 -0.27 -0.97 4.70
CA MET A 1 -1.32 -0.35 3.87
C MET A 1 -2.11 -1.36 3.04
N PHE A 2 -1.46 -2.20 2.20
CA PHE A 2 -2.18 -3.16 1.33
C PHE A 2 -3.02 -4.22 2.07
N GLU A 3 -2.74 -4.49 3.35
CA GLU A 3 -3.58 -5.34 4.19
C GLU A 3 -5.03 -4.86 4.28
N GLY A 4 -5.26 -3.55 4.19
CA GLY A 4 -6.57 -2.89 4.14
C GLY A 4 -7.25 -2.90 2.78
N THR A 5 -6.78 -3.71 1.84
CA THR A 5 -7.34 -3.86 0.48
C THR A 5 -7.57 -5.33 0.13
N ASN A 6 -8.28 -5.58 -0.97
CA ASN A 6 -8.47 -6.91 -1.53
C ASN A 6 -7.24 -7.47 -2.29
N LEU A 7 -6.09 -6.78 -2.30
CA LEU A 7 -4.85 -7.26 -2.89
C LEU A 7 -4.09 -8.22 -1.98
N SER A 8 -3.34 -9.14 -2.58
CA SER A 8 -2.30 -9.92 -1.91
C SER A 8 -1.05 -9.04 -1.74
N GLU A 9 -0.56 -8.96 -0.52
CA GLU A 9 0.73 -8.35 -0.15
C GLU A 9 1.90 -9.36 -0.11
N GLY A 10 1.77 -10.48 -0.84
CA GLY A 10 2.84 -11.49 -0.96
C GLY A 10 2.90 -12.51 0.17
N ARG A 11 2.06 -12.40 1.23
CA ARG A 11 1.87 -13.50 2.19
C ARG A 11 1.42 -14.76 1.45
N GLY A 12 1.92 -15.92 1.88
CA GLY A 12 1.77 -17.16 1.10
C GLY A 12 2.87 -17.38 0.05
N THR A 13 3.88 -16.51 -0.01
CA THR A 13 5.07 -16.69 -0.86
C THR A 13 6.36 -16.58 -0.03
N THR A 14 7.51 -16.73 -0.68
CA THR A 14 8.82 -16.48 -0.06
C THR A 14 9.20 -15.00 -0.01
N GLN A 15 8.35 -14.09 -0.49
CA GLN A 15 8.63 -12.64 -0.60
C GLN A 15 7.49 -11.78 -0.02
N PRO A 16 7.09 -11.97 1.24
CA PRO A 16 6.05 -11.17 1.86
C PRO A 16 6.44 -9.68 1.91
N PHE A 17 5.48 -8.79 1.64
CA PHE A 17 5.61 -7.33 1.62
C PHE A 17 6.53 -6.73 0.55
N GLU A 18 7.24 -7.57 -0.22
CA GLU A 18 8.00 -7.13 -1.39
C GLU A 18 7.16 -7.16 -2.67
N ILE A 19 6.10 -7.98 -2.71
CA ILE A 19 5.22 -8.13 -3.87
C ILE A 19 3.78 -7.74 -3.54
N VAL A 20 3.11 -7.14 -4.53
CA VAL A 20 1.70 -6.77 -4.45
C VAL A 20 1.00 -7.23 -5.73
N GLY A 21 -0.12 -7.94 -5.59
CA GLY A 21 -0.81 -8.53 -6.74
C GLY A 21 -2.27 -8.88 -6.46
N ALA A 22 -3.04 -9.05 -7.53
CA ALA A 22 -4.43 -9.46 -7.49
C ALA A 22 -4.84 -10.13 -8.81
N PRO A 23 -5.96 -10.89 -8.83
CA PRO A 23 -6.37 -11.61 -10.04
C PRO A 23 -6.82 -10.72 -11.20
N TYR A 24 -7.23 -9.49 -10.90
CA TYR A 24 -7.70 -8.50 -11.88
C TYR A 24 -6.58 -7.62 -12.44
N ILE A 25 -5.37 -7.72 -11.90
CA ILE A 25 -4.23 -6.91 -12.35
C ILE A 25 -3.73 -7.44 -13.71
N ASP A 26 -3.50 -6.51 -14.64
CA ASP A 26 -2.99 -6.80 -15.97
C ASP A 26 -1.66 -6.06 -16.27
N ALA A 27 -1.28 -6.01 -17.55
CA ALA A 27 0.01 -5.48 -17.99
C ALA A 27 0.19 -3.99 -17.78
N ARG A 28 -0.88 -3.27 -17.48
CA ARG A 28 -0.86 -1.83 -17.32
C ARG A 28 -0.23 -1.41 -15.99
N PHE A 29 -0.22 -2.29 -14.98
CA PHE A 29 0.15 -1.88 -13.62
C PHE A 29 1.62 -1.50 -13.46
N ALA A 30 2.56 -2.37 -13.84
CA ALA A 30 3.99 -2.09 -13.66
C ALA A 30 4.46 -0.85 -14.45
N PRO A 31 4.10 -0.68 -15.75
CA PRO A 31 4.44 0.54 -16.50
C PRO A 31 3.82 1.80 -15.89
N SER A 32 2.55 1.75 -15.46
CA SER A 32 1.89 2.90 -14.81
C SER A 32 2.58 3.34 -13.53
N LEU A 33 3.20 2.42 -12.77
CA LEU A 33 4.00 2.76 -11.60
C LEU A 33 5.39 3.29 -11.97
N ALA A 34 6.00 2.75 -13.02
CA ALA A 34 7.30 3.22 -13.52
C ALA A 34 7.21 4.67 -14.04
N GLU A 35 6.11 5.04 -14.68
CA GLU A 35 5.83 6.41 -15.17
C GLU A 35 5.79 7.46 -14.04
N LEU A 36 5.52 7.05 -12.79
CA LEU A 36 5.51 7.96 -11.65
C LEU A 36 6.91 8.41 -11.20
N ALA A 37 7.97 7.76 -11.69
CA ALA A 37 9.36 8.06 -11.36
C ALA A 37 9.62 8.21 -9.85
N LEU A 38 9.05 7.30 -9.04
CA LEU A 38 9.20 7.33 -7.58
C LEU A 38 10.67 7.08 -7.18
N PRO A 39 11.19 7.83 -6.19
CA PRO A 39 12.61 7.75 -5.82
C PRO A 39 12.95 6.41 -5.15
N GLY A 40 14.11 5.86 -5.51
CA GLY A 40 14.69 4.70 -4.82
C GLY A 40 13.98 3.36 -5.04
N VAL A 41 13.08 3.26 -6.02
CA VAL A 41 12.33 2.02 -6.29
C VAL A 41 12.16 1.74 -7.77
N HIS A 42 12.28 0.45 -8.15
CA HIS A 42 11.91 -0.09 -9.44
C HIS A 42 10.78 -1.12 -9.27
N PHE A 43 9.80 -1.10 -10.17
CA PHE A 43 8.65 -2.02 -10.13
C PHE A 43 8.80 -3.10 -11.20
N ARG A 44 9.09 -4.33 -10.76
CA ARG A 44 9.22 -5.49 -11.65
C ARG A 44 7.88 -6.21 -11.78
N ASP A 45 7.34 -6.31 -13.00
CA ASP A 45 6.16 -7.16 -13.27
C ASP A 45 6.45 -8.62 -12.91
N LEU A 46 5.50 -9.28 -12.26
CA LEU A 46 5.60 -10.72 -11.97
C LEU A 46 4.23 -11.40 -11.97
N ARG A 47 4.30 -12.73 -12.01
CA ARG A 47 3.17 -13.63 -11.70
C ARG A 47 3.56 -14.57 -10.57
N TYR A 48 2.62 -14.86 -9.69
CA TYR A 48 2.86 -15.74 -8.55
C TYR A 48 1.56 -16.40 -8.07
N VAL A 49 1.67 -17.46 -7.29
CA VAL A 49 0.55 -18.17 -6.66
C VAL A 49 0.81 -18.24 -5.16
N PRO A 50 0.04 -17.54 -4.31
CA PRO A 50 0.14 -17.69 -2.86
C PRO A 50 -0.26 -19.10 -2.41
N THR A 51 0.43 -19.67 -1.43
CA THR A 51 0.10 -20.97 -0.83
C THR A 51 -0.94 -20.87 0.29
N PHE A 52 -1.08 -19.70 0.92
CA PHE A 52 -2.07 -19.41 1.95
C PHE A 52 -2.46 -17.91 1.94
N HIS A 53 -3.39 -17.51 2.82
CA HIS A 53 -3.94 -16.15 2.94
C HIS A 53 -4.76 -15.73 1.70
N LYS A 54 -4.80 -14.42 1.39
CA LYS A 54 -5.57 -13.87 0.27
C LYS A 54 -5.16 -14.55 -1.05
N HIS A 55 -6.17 -15.02 -1.78
CA HIS A 55 -6.04 -15.65 -3.10
C HIS A 55 -5.17 -16.92 -3.14
N ALA A 56 -5.11 -17.68 -2.03
CA ALA A 56 -4.39 -18.95 -1.99
C ALA A 56 -4.79 -19.89 -3.15
N GLY A 57 -3.79 -20.48 -3.81
CA GLY A 57 -3.98 -21.40 -4.94
C GLY A 57 -4.37 -20.73 -6.26
N ARG A 58 -4.54 -19.41 -6.31
CA ARG A 58 -4.93 -18.67 -7.53
C ARG A 58 -3.72 -17.96 -8.16
N PRO A 59 -3.51 -18.06 -9.49
CA PRO A 59 -2.53 -17.25 -10.19
C PRO A 59 -2.86 -15.76 -10.10
N LEU A 60 -1.87 -14.98 -9.67
CA LEU A 60 -1.92 -13.53 -9.57
C LEU A 60 -0.92 -12.91 -10.54
N ARG A 61 -1.24 -11.69 -10.98
CA ARG A 61 -0.25 -10.78 -11.54
C ARG A 61 -0.07 -9.60 -10.59
N GLY A 62 1.10 -9.00 -10.60
CA GLY A 62 1.42 -7.90 -9.72
C GLY A 62 2.77 -7.28 -10.04
N VAL A 63 3.30 -6.58 -9.05
CA VAL A 63 4.65 -6.00 -9.08
C VAL A 63 5.45 -6.42 -7.85
N GLN A 64 6.75 -6.58 -8.02
CA GLN A 64 7.72 -6.62 -6.95
C GLN A 64 8.38 -5.25 -6.86
N LEU A 65 8.50 -4.73 -5.65
CA LEU A 65 9.25 -3.52 -5.36
C LEU A 65 10.72 -3.89 -5.17
N HIS A 66 11.58 -3.41 -6.07
CA HIS A 66 13.03 -3.50 -5.95
C HIS A 66 13.53 -2.16 -5.44
N ILE A 67 13.98 -2.10 -4.18
CA ILE A 67 14.56 -0.88 -3.62
C ILE A 67 15.96 -0.69 -4.23
N THR A 68 16.13 0.34 -5.03
CA THR A 68 17.39 0.65 -5.74
C THR A 68 18.29 1.58 -4.95
N ASP A 69 17.71 2.45 -4.11
CA ASP A 69 18.43 3.34 -3.21
C ASP A 69 17.58 3.56 -1.95
N ARG A 70 18.13 3.14 -0.80
CA ARG A 70 17.45 3.17 0.49
C ARG A 70 17.39 4.57 1.09
N GLU A 71 18.35 5.43 0.78
CA GLU A 71 18.44 6.77 1.37
C GLU A 71 17.33 7.70 0.85
N VAL A 72 16.90 7.48 -0.39
CA VAL A 72 15.86 8.29 -1.05
C VAL A 72 14.51 7.58 -1.14
N PHE A 73 14.44 6.29 -0.79
CA PHE A 73 13.20 5.53 -0.87
C PHE A 73 12.17 6.04 0.14
N ALA A 74 11.01 6.45 -0.36
CA ALA A 74 9.90 6.94 0.45
C ALA A 74 8.78 5.87 0.51
N PRO A 75 8.78 4.95 1.50
CA PRO A 75 7.87 3.79 1.52
C PRO A 75 6.39 4.18 1.61
N VAL A 76 6.04 5.14 2.46
CA VAL A 76 4.64 5.59 2.63
C VAL A 76 4.13 6.26 1.36
N ARG A 77 4.90 7.20 0.81
CA ARG A 77 4.59 7.88 -0.45
C ARG A 77 4.44 6.87 -1.60
N THR A 78 5.32 5.88 -1.67
CA THR A 78 5.26 4.82 -2.67
C THR A 78 3.97 4.00 -2.55
N ALA A 79 3.63 3.56 -1.34
CA ALA A 79 2.41 2.79 -1.12
C ALA A 79 1.14 3.60 -1.44
N VAL A 80 1.09 4.89 -1.10
CA VAL A 80 -0.03 5.79 -1.45
C VAL A 80 -0.15 5.96 -2.96
N ALA A 81 0.95 6.20 -3.66
CA ALA A 81 0.97 6.31 -5.13
C ALA A 81 0.48 5.02 -5.82
N MET A 82 0.86 3.86 -5.29
CA MET A 82 0.39 2.57 -5.78
C MET A 82 -1.12 2.39 -5.57
N LEU A 83 -1.67 2.77 -4.41
CA LEU A 83 -3.11 2.68 -4.14
C LEU A 83 -3.92 3.57 -5.09
N ALA A 84 -3.48 4.81 -5.31
CA ALA A 84 -4.11 5.72 -6.27
C ALA A 84 -4.09 5.14 -7.69
N THR A 85 -2.95 4.56 -8.10
CA THR A 85 -2.79 3.92 -9.41
C THR A 85 -3.70 2.71 -9.57
N LEU A 86 -3.81 1.86 -8.55
CA LEU A 86 -4.70 0.70 -8.54
C LEU A 86 -6.17 1.12 -8.68
N ARG A 87 -6.60 2.10 -7.90
CA ARG A 87 -7.98 2.63 -7.96
C ARG A 87 -8.30 3.17 -9.35
N ARG A 88 -7.37 3.90 -9.97
CA ARG A 88 -7.52 4.45 -11.32
C ARG A 88 -7.57 3.38 -12.41
N LEU A 89 -6.71 2.36 -12.35
CA LEU A 89 -6.62 1.32 -13.38
C LEU A 89 -7.73 0.28 -13.29
N TYR A 90 -8.21 0.00 -12.07
CA TYR A 90 -9.13 -1.10 -11.77
C TYR A 90 -10.31 -0.65 -10.90
N PRO A 91 -11.07 0.40 -11.28
CA PRO A 91 -12.10 0.99 -10.41
C PRO A 91 -13.26 0.03 -10.08
N GLY A 92 -13.51 -0.98 -10.92
CA GLY A 92 -14.56 -1.99 -10.71
C GLY A 92 -14.12 -3.18 -9.85
N ASP A 93 -12.82 -3.41 -9.70
CA ASP A 93 -12.27 -4.58 -9.01
C ASP A 93 -11.48 -4.23 -7.73
N PHE A 94 -10.87 -3.05 -7.68
CA PHE A 94 -10.17 -2.58 -6.49
C PHE A 94 -11.17 -2.26 -5.37
N ASP A 95 -10.94 -2.83 -4.19
CA ASP A 95 -11.79 -2.61 -3.03
C ASP A 95 -11.00 -2.53 -1.71
N TRP A 96 -11.51 -1.73 -0.79
CA TRP A 96 -11.01 -1.59 0.56
C TRP A 96 -11.57 -2.71 1.43
N ARG A 97 -10.71 -3.44 2.14
CA ARG A 97 -11.18 -4.43 3.11
C ARG A 97 -11.93 -3.75 4.24
N THR A 98 -13.13 -4.23 4.47
CA THR A 98 -13.90 -3.95 5.69
C THR A 98 -13.60 -5.03 6.72
N SER A 99 -13.60 -4.67 8.00
CA SER A 99 -13.67 -5.66 9.08
C SER A 99 -15.11 -6.18 9.15
N ASP A 100 -15.31 -7.49 9.09
CA ASP A 100 -16.59 -8.09 9.46
C ASP A 100 -16.87 -7.73 10.92
N GLY A 101 -17.88 -6.89 11.15
CA GLY A 101 -18.29 -6.43 12.49
C GLY A 101 -17.76 -5.07 12.96
N GLY A 102 -16.84 -4.42 12.22
CA GLY A 102 -16.13 -3.24 12.76
C GLY A 102 -15.19 -3.64 13.91
N VAL A 103 -14.10 -2.91 14.15
CA VAL A 103 -13.44 -3.03 15.46
C VAL A 103 -14.38 -2.33 16.45
N GLU A 104 -15.00 -3.10 17.36
CA GLU A 104 -15.96 -2.57 18.34
C GLU A 104 -15.42 -1.30 19.00
N GLY A 105 -16.22 -0.23 18.98
CA GLY A 105 -15.88 1.06 19.59
C GLY A 105 -15.11 2.04 18.70
N THR A 106 -14.67 1.67 17.49
CA THR A 106 -13.83 2.56 16.65
C THR A 106 -14.59 3.34 15.57
N GLY A 107 -15.80 2.93 15.19
CA GLY A 107 -16.56 3.54 14.08
C GLY A 107 -15.93 3.39 12.69
N HIS A 108 -14.72 2.83 12.59
CA HIS A 108 -13.98 2.64 11.34
C HIS A 108 -14.38 1.33 10.68
N ARG A 109 -15.22 1.41 9.63
CA ARG A 109 -15.65 0.25 8.85
C ARG A 109 -14.54 -0.31 7.95
N HIS A 110 -13.66 0.55 7.43
CA HIS A 110 -12.58 0.17 6.51
C HIS A 110 -11.26 0.05 7.26
N PHE A 111 -10.56 -1.07 7.09
CA PHE A 111 -9.32 -1.35 7.81
C PHE A 111 -8.19 -0.38 7.44
N ILE A 112 -8.22 0.20 6.24
CA ILE A 112 -7.27 1.23 5.83
C ILE A 112 -7.36 2.49 6.70
N ASP A 113 -8.55 2.85 7.19
CA ASP A 113 -8.74 4.05 8.01
C ASP A 113 -8.03 3.88 9.37
N LEU A 114 -8.00 2.65 9.91
CA LEU A 114 -7.24 2.29 11.11
C LEU A 114 -5.72 2.30 10.87
N LEU A 115 -5.27 1.77 9.73
CA LEU A 115 -3.86 1.73 9.38
C LEU A 115 -3.29 3.12 9.08
N TRP A 116 -4.11 4.00 8.50
CA TRP A 116 -3.73 5.37 8.17
C TRP A 116 -3.94 6.34 9.35
N GLY A 117 -4.84 6.00 10.28
CA GLY A 117 -5.22 6.85 11.41
C GLY A 117 -6.29 7.89 11.09
N SER A 118 -6.88 7.85 9.89
CA SER A 118 -8.06 8.64 9.49
C SER A 118 -8.64 8.10 8.18
N ASP A 119 -9.83 8.55 7.79
CA ASP A 119 -10.44 8.20 6.51
C ASP A 119 -10.00 9.07 5.32
N ARG A 120 -9.11 10.06 5.56
CA ARG A 120 -8.69 11.05 4.56
C ARG A 120 -8.06 10.41 3.34
N LEU A 121 -7.16 9.44 3.53
CA LEU A 121 -6.50 8.74 2.43
C LEU A 121 -7.51 7.99 1.56
N ARG A 122 -8.37 7.20 2.19
CA ARG A 122 -9.40 6.41 1.50
C ARG A 122 -10.30 7.32 0.67
N ARG A 123 -10.80 8.40 1.28
CA ARG A 123 -11.68 9.36 0.61
C ARG A 123 -11.00 10.06 -0.57
N ALA A 124 -9.75 10.50 -0.42
CA ALA A 124 -9.00 11.13 -1.51
C ALA A 124 -8.82 10.17 -2.69
N VAL A 125 -8.41 8.92 -2.42
CA VAL A 125 -8.27 7.88 -3.44
C VAL A 125 -9.61 7.53 -4.10
N ASP A 126 -10.69 7.39 -3.32
CA ASP A 126 -12.03 7.09 -3.83
C ASP A 126 -12.60 8.23 -4.71
N ALA A 127 -12.28 9.48 -4.38
CA ALA A 127 -12.66 10.66 -5.15
C ALA A 127 -11.79 10.88 -6.40
N GLY A 128 -10.70 10.13 -6.58
CA GLY A 128 -9.74 10.32 -7.67
C GLY A 128 -8.89 11.59 -7.52
N GLU A 129 -8.81 12.15 -6.31
CA GLU A 129 -7.92 13.27 -5.98
C GLU A 129 -6.46 12.78 -5.86
N ASP A 130 -5.50 13.70 -5.83
CA ASP A 130 -4.11 13.36 -5.53
C ASP A 130 -3.93 13.17 -4.01
N PRO A 131 -3.64 11.95 -3.52
CA PRO A 131 -3.42 11.70 -2.09
C PRO A 131 -1.98 11.94 -1.64
N LEU A 132 -1.04 12.23 -2.54
CA LEU A 132 0.37 12.42 -2.19
C LEU A 132 0.63 13.61 -1.24
N PRO A 133 -0.13 14.72 -1.26
CA PRO A 133 -0.03 15.77 -0.26
C PRO A 133 -0.34 15.31 1.17
N LEU A 134 -0.94 14.13 1.37
CA LEU A 134 -1.13 13.55 2.71
C LEU A 134 0.14 12.89 3.26
N CYS A 135 1.18 12.71 2.43
CA CYS A 135 2.44 12.06 2.80
C CYS A 135 3.49 13.07 3.28
N ASP A 136 3.11 13.98 4.18
CA ASP A 136 4.05 14.91 4.79
C ASP A 136 5.26 14.14 5.36
N PRO A 137 6.47 14.73 5.32
CA PRO A 137 7.63 14.11 5.92
C PRO A 137 7.33 13.80 7.40
N PRO A 138 7.70 12.60 7.88
CA PRO A 138 7.41 12.22 9.25
C PRO A 138 7.97 13.27 10.21
N ALA A 139 7.13 13.74 11.13
CA ALA A 139 7.59 14.65 12.16
C ALA A 139 8.72 13.96 12.94
N PRO A 140 9.86 14.64 13.19
CA PRO A 140 10.97 14.05 13.92
C PRO A 140 10.45 13.59 15.29
N PRO A 141 10.99 12.49 15.85
CA PRO A 141 10.51 11.98 17.13
C PRO A 141 10.41 13.04 18.23
N GLY A 142 11.35 14.00 18.31
CA GLY A 142 11.29 15.10 19.28
C GLY A 142 10.08 16.06 19.17
N ARG A 143 9.23 15.94 18.13
CA ARG A 143 7.94 16.66 18.07
C ARG A 143 6.80 15.97 18.82
N TRP A 144 6.94 14.67 19.13
CA TRP A 144 5.88 13.86 19.75
C TRP A 144 6.40 12.93 20.86
N ALA A 145 7.71 12.75 20.97
CA ALA A 145 8.38 12.12 22.08
C ALA A 145 8.91 13.21 23.01
N GLU A 146 8.73 13.01 24.32
CA GLU A 146 9.35 13.87 25.33
C GLU A 146 10.88 13.76 25.24
N ASP A 147 11.60 14.84 25.58
CA ASP A 147 13.07 14.97 25.40
C ASP A 147 13.90 13.84 26.03
N ALA A 148 13.32 13.06 26.95
CA ALA A 148 13.99 11.99 27.69
C ALA A 148 13.93 10.58 27.01
N VAL A 149 13.33 10.45 25.82
CA VAL A 149 13.02 9.11 25.25
C VAL A 149 14.00 8.66 24.14
N LEU A 150 14.76 9.56 23.53
CA LEU A 150 15.71 9.21 22.46
C LEU A 150 17.09 8.91 23.02
N LEU A 151 17.51 7.64 22.94
CA LEU A 151 18.80 7.14 23.48
C LEU A 151 19.99 7.35 22.54
N TYR A 152 19.74 7.67 21.27
CA TYR A 152 20.76 7.89 20.24
C TYR A 152 20.29 9.02 19.31
N SER A 153 21.20 9.95 19.01
CA SER A 153 20.99 11.11 18.13
C SER A 153 21.80 10.99 16.84
#